data_AF-L8H7D8-F1
#
_entry.id   AF-L8H7D8-F1
#
_cell.length_a   1.000
_cell.length_b   1.000
_cell.length_c   1.000
_cell.angle_alpha   90.00
_cell.angle_beta   90.00
_cell.angle_gamma   90.00
#
_symmetry.space_group_name_H-M   'P 1'
#
loop_
_entity.id
_entity.type
_entity.pdbx_description
1 polymer ?
#
loop_
_entity_poly.entity_id
_entity_poly.type
_entity_poly.pdbx_seq_one_letter_code
_entity_poly.pdbx_strand_id
1 'polypeptide(L)'
;MATPDARVPKVMEVLIDAMMNLRATETEGIFRVPTSLTELEMLRKQFNSGDYACAAMRDAHLPACLLKLWLRDLSEALIPDYYYTNALYCDTVEDRQRLLKSLPEENQNVIVRLFELVYTLSKHSAVTKMDLNNLAMVFSPCFLRCPAMDPLVVMENLPREGMFVRGSFGDYCKARDALAAATAAAAAGEQENKEAADQEASKVEA
;
A
#
# COMPACT_ATOMS: atom_id res chain seq x y z
N MET A 1 -6.26 15.01 0.38
CA MET A 1 -7.49 14.32 -0.09
C MET A 1 -7.64 13.03 0.70
N ALA A 2 -8.47 13.03 1.72
CA ALA A 2 -8.92 11.83 2.43
C ALA A 2 -10.37 12.10 2.82
N THR A 3 -11.31 11.34 2.27
CA THR A 3 -12.70 11.32 2.71
C THR A 3 -12.92 10.11 3.63
N PRO A 4 -13.61 10.27 4.76
CA PRO A 4 -13.78 9.26 5.82
C PRO A 4 -14.81 8.14 5.50
N ASP A 5 -15.10 7.87 4.23
CA ASP A 5 -16.10 6.89 3.76
C ASP A 5 -15.47 5.73 2.94
N ALA A 6 -14.20 5.40 3.18
CA ALA A 6 -13.52 4.37 2.39
C ALA A 6 -14.12 2.98 2.65
N ARG A 7 -14.82 2.42 1.65
CA ARG A 7 -15.33 1.04 1.60
C ARG A 7 -14.19 0.04 1.40
N VAL A 8 -13.18 0.08 2.28
CA VAL A 8 -12.11 -0.92 2.28
C VAL A 8 -12.65 -2.20 2.95
N PRO A 9 -12.40 -3.39 2.39
CA PRO A 9 -12.83 -4.65 3.00
C PRO A 9 -12.30 -4.80 4.43
N LYS A 10 -13.17 -5.23 5.34
CA LYS A 10 -12.83 -5.34 6.78
C LYS A 10 -11.61 -6.22 7.04
N VAL A 11 -11.44 -7.28 6.25
CA VAL A 11 -10.27 -8.16 6.26
C VAL A 11 -8.97 -7.34 6.16
N MET A 12 -8.91 -6.40 5.22
CA MET A 12 -7.72 -5.60 4.96
C MET A 12 -7.41 -4.67 6.12
N GLU A 13 -8.40 -3.93 6.63
CA GLU A 13 -8.20 -3.02 7.77
C GLU A 13 -7.75 -3.78 9.02
N VAL A 14 -8.43 -4.87 9.36
CA VAL A 14 -8.09 -5.66 10.55
C VAL A 14 -6.67 -6.21 10.47
N LEU A 15 -6.24 -6.70 9.31
CA LEU A 15 -4.88 -7.23 9.13
C LEU A 15 -3.83 -6.13 9.19
N ILE A 16 -4.09 -4.98 8.57
CA ILE A 16 -3.17 -3.83 8.62
C ILE A 16 -3.05 -3.30 10.05
N ASP A 17 -4.17 -3.14 10.76
CA ASP A 17 -4.17 -2.69 12.16
C ASP A 17 -3.42 -3.68 13.06
N ALA A 18 -3.67 -4.98 12.89
CA ALA A 18 -2.96 -6.02 13.62
C ALA A 18 -1.45 -5.98 13.34
N MET A 19 -1.04 -5.81 12.08
CA MET A 19 0.37 -5.64 11.71
C MET A 19 1.00 -4.44 12.41
N MET A 20 0.33 -3.29 12.43
CA MET A 20 0.85 -2.08 13.07
C MET A 20 0.96 -2.24 14.59
N ASN A 21 -0.04 -2.85 15.23
CA ASN A 21 -0.03 -3.18 16.66
C ASN A 21 1.09 -4.17 17.02
N LEU A 22 1.45 -5.06 16.09
CA LEU A 22 2.53 -6.03 16.23
C LEU A 22 3.88 -5.50 15.70
N ARG A 23 4.03 -4.17 15.58
CA ARG A 23 5.28 -3.50 15.21
C ARG A 23 5.84 -3.95 13.85
N ALA A 24 4.99 -4.04 12.84
CA ALA A 24 5.42 -4.38 11.47
C ALA A 24 6.52 -3.45 10.92
N THR A 25 6.58 -2.19 11.36
CA THR A 25 7.63 -1.22 10.99
C THR A 25 9.01 -1.54 11.59
N GLU A 26 9.07 -2.40 12.59
CA GLU A 26 10.31 -2.87 13.23
C GLU A 26 10.62 -4.34 12.88
N THR A 27 9.72 -5.01 12.14
CA THR A 27 9.84 -6.43 11.80
C THR A 27 10.71 -6.63 10.56
N GLU A 28 11.84 -7.30 10.72
CA GLU A 28 12.74 -7.64 9.62
C GLU A 28 12.05 -8.59 8.62
N GLY A 29 12.13 -8.28 7.32
CA GLY A 29 11.60 -9.12 6.26
C GLY A 29 10.07 -9.22 6.23
N ILE A 30 9.35 -8.21 6.73
CA ILE A 30 7.88 -8.13 6.64
C ILE A 30 7.40 -8.39 5.20
N PHE A 31 6.35 -9.21 5.02
CA PHE A 31 5.88 -9.79 3.75
C PHE A 31 6.79 -10.76 3.00
N ARG A 32 8.10 -10.77 3.27
CA ARG A 32 9.08 -11.67 2.65
C ARG A 32 9.22 -12.99 3.41
N VAL A 33 9.34 -12.93 4.73
CA VAL A 33 9.48 -14.11 5.59
C VAL A 33 8.15 -14.84 5.66
N PRO A 34 8.11 -16.16 5.38
CA PRO A 34 6.89 -16.95 5.50
C PRO A 34 6.53 -17.19 6.97
N THR A 35 5.23 -17.35 7.23
CA THR A 35 4.71 -17.83 8.52
C THR A 35 4.39 -19.33 8.44
N SER A 36 4.03 -19.94 9.58
CA SER A 36 3.56 -21.33 9.63
C SER A 36 2.30 -21.50 8.78
N LEU A 37 2.32 -22.47 7.85
CA LEU A 37 1.16 -22.77 7.00
C LEU A 37 -0.06 -23.15 7.83
N THR A 38 0.13 -23.91 8.90
CA THR A 38 -0.94 -24.32 9.82
C THR A 38 -1.60 -23.09 10.47
N GLU A 39 -0.80 -22.14 10.97
CA GLU A 39 -1.34 -20.93 11.60
C GLU A 39 -2.03 -20.02 10.58
N LEU A 40 -1.45 -19.90 9.39
CA LEU A 40 -2.04 -19.14 8.28
C LEU A 40 -3.40 -19.68 7.86
N GLU A 41 -3.52 -21.01 7.73
CA GLU A 41 -4.78 -21.67 7.37
C GLU A 41 -5.83 -21.57 8.48
N MET A 42 -5.42 -21.69 9.75
CA MET A 42 -6.32 -21.49 10.89
C MET A 42 -6.86 -20.06 10.90
N LEU A 43 -6.00 -19.06 10.74
CA LEU A 43 -6.42 -17.66 10.70
C LEU A 43 -7.30 -17.35 9.49
N ARG A 44 -6.98 -17.92 8.32
CA ARG A 44 -7.82 -17.82 7.11
C ARG A 44 -9.22 -18.38 7.36
N LYS A 45 -9.33 -19.55 7.99
CA LYS A 45 -10.63 -20.17 8.31
C LYS A 45 -11.43 -19.32 9.28
N GLN A 46 -10.78 -18.76 10.30
CA GLN A 46 -11.40 -17.86 11.26
C GLN A 46 -11.99 -16.61 10.56
N PHE A 47 -11.19 -15.94 9.73
CA PHE A 47 -11.64 -14.75 8.99
C PHE A 47 -12.77 -15.08 8.00
N ASN A 48 -12.72 -16.25 7.35
CA ASN A 48 -13.78 -16.72 6.47
C ASN A 48 -15.10 -17.01 7.20
N SER A 49 -15.06 -17.35 8.49
CA SER A 49 -16.26 -17.46 9.34
C SER A 49 -16.81 -16.11 9.82
N GLY A 50 -16.17 -14.99 9.44
CA GLY A 50 -16.54 -13.64 9.89
C GLY A 50 -16.02 -13.28 11.28
N ASP A 51 -15.18 -14.14 11.88
CA ASP A 51 -14.49 -13.84 13.13
C ASP A 51 -13.16 -13.14 12.84
N TYR A 52 -13.08 -11.88 13.26
CA TYR A 52 -11.93 -11.00 13.08
C TYR A 52 -11.12 -10.81 14.38
N ALA A 53 -11.28 -11.69 15.37
CA ALA A 53 -10.53 -11.61 16.60
C ALA A 53 -9.03 -11.90 16.37
N CYS A 54 -8.18 -10.89 16.56
CA CYS A 54 -6.72 -11.00 16.34
C CYS A 54 -5.93 -11.60 17.52
N ALA A 55 -6.59 -12.23 18.50
CA ALA A 55 -5.97 -12.62 19.76
C ALA A 55 -4.86 -13.68 19.62
N ALA A 56 -4.83 -14.44 18.52
CA ALA A 56 -3.86 -15.51 18.28
C ALA A 56 -2.58 -15.04 17.55
N MET A 57 -2.49 -13.78 17.12
CA MET A 57 -1.35 -13.30 16.32
C MET A 57 -0.17 -12.94 17.23
N ARG A 58 0.96 -13.65 17.05
CA ARG A 58 2.16 -13.50 17.87
C ARG A 58 3.19 -12.53 17.31
N ASP A 59 3.22 -12.41 15.98
CA ASP A 59 4.13 -11.53 15.25
C ASP A 59 3.42 -10.93 14.03
N ALA A 60 4.06 -9.93 13.41
CA ALA A 60 3.51 -9.26 12.24
C ALA A 60 3.58 -10.10 10.95
N HIS A 61 4.33 -11.22 10.91
CA HIS A 61 4.44 -12.05 9.71
C HIS A 61 3.15 -12.79 9.40
N LEU A 62 2.45 -13.28 10.42
CA LEU A 62 1.18 -13.98 10.24
C LEU A 62 0.11 -13.12 9.53
N PRO A 63 -0.28 -11.93 10.06
CA PRO A 63 -1.24 -11.08 9.37
C PRO A 63 -0.74 -10.55 8.03
N ALA A 64 0.57 -10.29 7.88
CA ALA A 64 1.16 -9.88 6.60
C ALA A 64 1.05 -10.98 5.53
N CYS A 65 1.32 -12.23 5.90
CA CYS A 65 1.16 -13.37 5.00
C CYS A 65 -0.31 -13.58 4.62
N LEU A 66 -1.25 -13.41 5.56
CA LEU A 66 -2.67 -13.53 5.26
C LEU A 66 -3.17 -12.39 4.37
N LEU A 67 -2.71 -11.15 4.58
CA LEU A 67 -3.08 -10.03 3.72
C LEU A 67 -2.62 -10.26 2.27
N LYS A 68 -1.37 -10.69 2.10
CA LYS A 68 -0.82 -11.05 0.79
C LYS A 68 -1.59 -12.21 0.15
N LEU A 69 -1.94 -13.23 0.93
CA LEU A 69 -2.73 -14.36 0.45
C LEU A 69 -4.13 -13.92 0.02
N TRP A 70 -4.80 -13.11 0.83
CA TRP A 70 -6.15 -12.60 0.55
C TRP A 70 -6.18 -11.81 -0.76
N LEU A 71 -5.23 -10.89 -0.98
CA LEU A 71 -5.12 -10.12 -2.23
C LEU A 71 -4.91 -11.03 -3.44
N ARG A 72 -4.11 -12.09 -3.30
CA ARG A 72 -3.81 -13.03 -4.38
C ARG A 72 -4.97 -13.97 -4.70
N ASP A 73 -5.76 -14.34 -3.70
CA ASP A 73 -6.89 -15.29 -3.81
C ASP A 73 -8.21 -14.62 -4.23
N LEU A 74 -8.22 -13.31 -4.49
CA LEU A 74 -9.36 -12.61 -5.07
C LEU A 74 -9.74 -13.24 -6.43
N SER A 75 -11.02 -13.16 -6.82
CA SER A 75 -11.50 -13.71 -8.09
C SER A 75 -10.75 -13.12 -9.28
N GLU A 76 -10.56 -11.80 -9.28
CA GLU A 76 -9.72 -11.05 -10.21
C GLU A 76 -8.54 -10.39 -9.48
N ALA A 77 -7.44 -10.13 -10.17
CA ALA A 77 -6.32 -9.39 -9.60
C ALA A 77 -6.73 -7.93 -9.34
N LEU A 78 -5.93 -7.18 -8.57
CA LEU A 78 -6.25 -5.77 -8.28
C LEU A 78 -6.39 -4.93 -9.56
N ILE A 79 -5.60 -5.26 -10.59
CA ILE A 79 -5.80 -4.81 -11.96
C ILE A 79 -6.58 -5.91 -12.70
N PRO A 80 -7.85 -5.70 -13.06
CA PRO A 80 -8.64 -6.69 -13.78
C PRO A 80 -8.02 -7.03 -15.14
N ASP A 81 -8.31 -8.23 -15.65
CA ASP A 81 -7.72 -8.76 -16.88
C ASP A 81 -7.92 -7.83 -18.10
N TYR A 82 -9.06 -7.13 -18.14
CA TYR A 82 -9.36 -6.12 -19.16
C TYR A 82 -8.31 -4.99 -19.24
N TYR A 83 -7.71 -4.62 -18.10
CA TYR A 83 -6.69 -3.56 -18.02
C TYR A 83 -5.25 -4.12 -18.05
N TYR A 84 -5.07 -5.44 -18.07
CA TYR A 84 -3.76 -6.09 -17.95
C TYR A 84 -2.78 -5.61 -19.01
N THR A 85 -3.18 -5.67 -20.29
CA THR A 85 -2.33 -5.20 -21.40
C THR A 85 -1.98 -3.73 -21.24
N ASN A 86 -2.94 -2.88 -20.89
CA ASN A 86 -2.68 -1.45 -20.69
C ASN A 86 -1.65 -1.23 -19.57
N ALA A 87 -1.73 -1.99 -18.48
CA ALA A 87 -0.77 -1.91 -17.38
C ALA A 87 0.65 -2.33 -17.79
N LEU A 88 0.81 -3.33 -18.66
CA LEU A 88 2.13 -3.77 -19.16
C LEU A 88 2.87 -2.71 -19.99
N TYR A 89 2.13 -1.78 -20.60
CA TYR A 89 2.68 -0.74 -21.49
C TYR A 89 2.50 0.68 -20.92
N CYS A 90 2.23 0.81 -19.62
CA CYS A 90 2.23 2.11 -18.95
C CYS A 90 3.67 2.60 -18.68
N ASP A 91 4.22 3.37 -19.62
CA ASP A 91 5.59 3.89 -19.53
C ASP A 91 5.69 5.13 -18.64
N THR A 92 4.66 6.00 -18.64
CA THR A 92 4.69 7.29 -17.93
C THR A 92 3.93 7.27 -16.60
N VAL A 93 4.20 8.28 -15.75
CA VAL A 93 3.46 8.49 -14.49
C VAL A 93 1.98 8.77 -14.79
N GLU A 94 1.74 9.57 -15.83
CA GLU A 94 0.41 9.99 -16.26
C GLU A 94 -0.43 8.80 -16.75
N ASP A 95 0.19 7.86 -17.48
CA ASP A 95 -0.48 6.64 -17.94
C ASP A 95 -0.91 5.76 -16.76
N ARG A 96 0.01 5.52 -15.81
CA ARG A 96 -0.31 4.73 -14.60
C ARG A 96 -1.42 5.39 -13.78
N GLN A 97 -1.35 6.71 -13.57
CA GLN A 97 -2.39 7.44 -12.85
C GLN A 97 -3.75 7.36 -13.56
N ARG A 98 -3.77 7.50 -14.89
CA ARG A 98 -5.00 7.40 -15.68
C ARG A 98 -5.61 6.00 -15.59
N LEU A 99 -4.78 4.96 -15.71
CA LEU A 99 -5.21 3.58 -15.56
C LEU A 99 -5.81 3.35 -14.18
N LEU A 100 -5.08 3.68 -13.11
CA LEU A 100 -5.56 3.48 -11.73
C LEU A 100 -6.88 4.21 -11.45
N LYS A 101 -7.06 5.43 -11.96
CA LYS A 101 -8.32 6.19 -11.83
C LYS A 101 -9.49 5.61 -12.65
N SER A 102 -9.19 4.80 -13.67
CA SER A 102 -10.21 4.18 -14.52
C SER A 102 -10.73 2.84 -13.99
N LEU A 103 -10.12 2.31 -12.93
CA LEU A 103 -10.54 1.07 -12.29
C LEU A 103 -11.88 1.24 -11.54
N PRO A 104 -12.59 0.15 -11.23
CA PRO A 104 -13.74 0.21 -10.33
C PRO A 104 -13.37 0.82 -8.96
N GLU A 105 -14.33 1.48 -8.32
CA GLU A 105 -14.12 2.19 -7.04
C GLU A 105 -13.59 1.24 -5.95
N GLU A 106 -14.09 0.01 -5.93
CA GLU A 106 -13.68 -1.04 -5.00
C GLU A 106 -12.18 -1.37 -5.14
N ASN A 107 -11.70 -1.55 -6.37
CA ASN A 107 -10.29 -1.79 -6.67
C ASN A 107 -9.44 -0.59 -6.26
N GLN A 108 -9.90 0.63 -6.59
CA GLN A 108 -9.19 1.86 -6.21
C GLN A 108 -9.02 1.96 -4.69
N ASN A 109 -10.08 1.69 -3.92
CA ASN A 109 -10.04 1.75 -2.46
C ASN A 109 -9.01 0.77 -1.87
N VAL A 110 -9.01 -0.48 -2.34
CA VAL A 110 -8.03 -1.49 -1.91
C VAL A 110 -6.61 -1.10 -2.31
N ILE A 111 -6.41 -0.64 -3.54
CA ILE A 111 -5.08 -0.24 -4.05
C ILE A 111 -4.52 0.95 -3.27
N VAL A 112 -5.34 1.99 -3.03
CA VAL A 112 -4.92 3.18 -2.27
C VAL A 112 -4.55 2.78 -0.84
N ARG A 113 -5.35 1.93 -0.19
CA ARG A 113 -5.04 1.46 1.16
C ARG A 113 -3.75 0.65 1.20
N LEU A 114 -3.50 -0.18 0.18
CA LEU A 114 -2.24 -0.92 0.06
C LEU A 114 -1.05 0.01 -0.19
N PHE A 115 -1.23 1.06 -1.00
CA PHE A 115 -0.19 2.07 -1.23
C PHE A 115 0.17 2.83 0.05
N GLU A 116 -0.79 3.15 0.91
CA GLU A 116 -0.53 3.74 2.23
C GLU A 116 0.31 2.83 3.13
N LEU A 117 -0.02 1.54 3.17
CA LEU A 117 0.73 0.54 3.92
C LEU A 117 2.17 0.43 3.41
N VAL A 118 2.34 0.29 2.09
CA VAL A 118 3.65 0.18 1.44
C VAL A 118 4.48 1.45 1.67
N TYR A 119 3.87 2.64 1.53
CA TYR A 119 4.52 3.90 1.84
C TYR A 119 5.06 3.90 3.27
N THR A 120 4.22 3.56 4.24
CA THR A 120 4.58 3.51 5.67
C THR A 120 5.74 2.55 5.92
N LEU A 121 5.68 1.32 5.39
CA LEU A 121 6.73 0.32 5.58
C LEU A 121 8.04 0.71 4.87
N SER A 122 7.96 1.30 3.68
CA SER A 122 9.14 1.70 2.91
C SER A 122 9.98 2.77 3.64
N LYS A 123 9.34 3.65 4.42
CA LYS A 123 10.02 4.63 5.27
C LYS A 123 10.82 3.99 6.42
N HIS A 124 10.51 2.75 6.77
CA HIS A 124 11.18 1.99 7.82
C HIS A 124 12.12 0.91 7.26
N SER A 125 12.44 0.96 5.96
CA SER A 125 13.28 -0.02 5.25
C SER A 125 14.68 -0.21 5.84
N ALA A 126 15.22 0.79 6.55
CA ALA A 126 16.49 0.67 7.27
C ALA A 126 16.46 -0.46 8.33
N VAL A 127 15.30 -0.63 8.98
CA VAL A 127 15.06 -1.66 10.00
C VAL A 127 14.46 -2.91 9.36
N THR A 128 13.34 -2.76 8.63
CA THR A 128 12.61 -3.91 8.07
C THR A 128 13.38 -4.64 6.95
N LYS A 129 14.41 -4.02 6.37
CA LYS A 129 15.13 -4.50 5.16
C LYS A 129 14.24 -4.66 3.92
N MET A 130 13.05 -4.08 3.96
CA MET A 130 12.06 -4.12 2.88
C MET A 130 11.93 -2.73 2.27
N ASP A 131 12.77 -2.45 1.27
CA ASP A 131 12.65 -1.23 0.48
C ASP A 131 11.46 -1.31 -0.50
N LEU A 132 11.22 -0.20 -1.21
CA LEU A 132 10.12 -0.11 -2.17
C LEU A 132 10.21 -1.17 -3.28
N ASN A 133 11.44 -1.53 -3.69
CA ASN A 133 11.67 -2.50 -4.75
C ASN A 133 11.32 -3.92 -4.29
N ASN A 134 11.74 -4.28 -3.08
CA ASN A 134 11.43 -5.55 -2.44
C ASN A 134 9.91 -5.70 -2.22
N LEU A 135 9.25 -4.63 -1.74
CA LEU A 135 7.80 -4.62 -1.56
C LEU A 135 7.08 -4.75 -2.92
N ALA A 136 7.51 -4.02 -3.95
CA ALA A 136 6.94 -4.15 -5.30
C ALA A 136 7.04 -5.58 -5.80
N MET A 137 8.21 -6.21 -5.70
CA MET A 137 8.42 -7.60 -6.13
C MET A 137 7.49 -8.58 -5.42
N VAL A 138 7.27 -8.39 -4.11
CA VAL A 138 6.38 -9.26 -3.32
C VAL A 138 4.91 -9.08 -3.72
N PHE A 139 4.50 -7.86 -4.07
CA PHE A 139 3.12 -7.54 -4.41
C PHE A 139 2.79 -7.63 -5.91
N SER A 140 3.78 -7.75 -6.82
CA SER A 140 3.52 -7.89 -8.26
C SER A 140 2.48 -8.97 -8.60
N PRO A 141 2.56 -10.19 -8.04
CA PRO A 141 1.59 -11.25 -8.33
C PRO A 141 0.18 -10.99 -7.75
N CYS A 142 0.04 -9.99 -6.86
CA CYS A 142 -1.25 -9.57 -6.32
C CYS A 142 -1.93 -8.51 -7.21
N PHE A 143 -1.12 -7.72 -7.92
CA PHE A 143 -1.62 -6.65 -8.78
C PHE A 143 -2.04 -7.16 -10.16
N LEU A 144 -1.21 -8.01 -10.76
CA LEU A 144 -1.35 -8.45 -12.14
C LEU A 144 -1.30 -9.98 -12.19
N ARG A 145 -2.17 -10.56 -12.99
CA ARG A 145 -2.15 -11.98 -13.34
C ARG A 145 -2.21 -12.08 -14.85
N CYS A 146 -1.18 -12.68 -15.45
CA CYS A 146 -1.16 -12.89 -16.89
C CYS A 146 -2.34 -13.81 -17.30
N PRO A 147 -3.26 -13.36 -18.16
CA PRO A 147 -4.39 -14.17 -18.62
C PRO A 147 -3.97 -15.21 -19.66
N ALA A 148 -2.75 -15.13 -20.19
CA ALA A 148 -2.24 -16.09 -21.16
C ALA A 148 -1.96 -17.45 -20.51
N MET A 149 -2.32 -18.53 -21.21
CA MET A 149 -2.03 -19.90 -20.78
C MET A 149 -0.62 -20.35 -21.17
N ASP A 150 0.04 -19.65 -22.10
CA ASP A 150 1.38 -19.98 -22.57
C ASP A 150 2.44 -19.54 -21.53
N PRO A 151 3.20 -20.48 -20.93
CA PRO A 151 4.25 -20.15 -19.98
C PRO A 151 5.30 -19.19 -20.51
N LEU A 152 5.59 -19.20 -21.82
CA LEU A 152 6.58 -18.31 -22.42
C LEU A 152 6.10 -16.84 -22.37
N VAL A 153 4.82 -16.61 -22.67
CA VAL A 153 4.21 -15.27 -22.59
C VAL A 153 4.16 -14.78 -21.15
N VAL A 154 3.83 -15.66 -20.21
CA VAL A 154 3.88 -15.33 -18.78
C VAL A 154 5.29 -14.89 -18.38
N MET A 155 6.32 -15.65 -18.77
CA MET A 155 7.71 -15.33 -18.45
C MET A 155 8.18 -14.02 -19.08
N GLU A 156 7.74 -13.70 -20.31
CA GLU A 156 8.05 -12.44 -20.99
C GLU A 156 7.41 -11.23 -20.30
N ASN A 157 6.21 -11.40 -19.74
CA ASN A 157 5.46 -10.32 -19.11
C ASN A 157 5.88 -10.04 -17.66
N LEU A 158 6.40 -11.03 -16.93
CA LEU A 158 6.80 -10.89 -15.51
C LEU A 158 7.65 -9.63 -15.20
N PRO A 159 8.69 -9.28 -15.99
CA PRO A 159 9.45 -8.06 -15.75
C PRO A 159 8.60 -6.79 -15.91
N ARG A 160 7.68 -6.76 -16.88
CA ARG A 160 6.79 -5.61 -17.13
C ARG A 160 5.78 -5.44 -16.01
N GLU A 161 5.21 -6.54 -15.51
CA GLU A 161 4.34 -6.52 -14.33
C GLU A 161 5.07 -5.92 -13.12
N GLY A 162 6.30 -6.35 -12.87
CA GLY A 162 7.13 -5.81 -11.81
C GLY A 162 7.45 -4.32 -11.97
N MET A 163 7.74 -3.88 -13.20
CA MET A 163 7.97 -2.47 -13.50
C MET A 163 6.70 -1.62 -13.26
N PHE A 164 5.53 -2.10 -13.67
CA PHE A 164 4.26 -1.40 -13.44
C PHE A 164 4.00 -1.17 -11.95
N VAL A 165 4.13 -2.23 -11.13
CA VAL A 165 3.87 -2.13 -9.68
C VAL A 165 4.91 -1.25 -8.99
N ARG A 166 6.19 -1.43 -9.32
CA ARG A 166 7.27 -0.59 -8.80
C ARG A 166 7.08 0.88 -9.16
N GLY A 167 6.72 1.16 -10.41
CA GLY A 167 6.43 2.51 -10.90
C GLY A 167 5.25 3.12 -10.14
N SER A 168 4.15 2.38 -10.01
CA SER A 168 2.95 2.83 -9.30
C SER A 168 3.22 3.16 -7.82
N PHE A 169 3.96 2.29 -7.12
CA PHE A 169 4.41 2.55 -5.76
C PHE A 169 5.32 3.78 -5.67
N GLY A 170 6.27 3.92 -6.60
CA GLY A 170 7.19 5.06 -6.65
C GLY A 170 6.47 6.39 -6.86
N ASP A 171 5.50 6.41 -7.78
CA ASP A 171 4.71 7.61 -8.09
C ASP A 171 3.88 8.03 -6.87
N TYR A 172 3.25 7.07 -6.19
CA TYR A 172 2.50 7.32 -4.97
C TYR A 172 3.39 7.89 -3.86
N CYS A 173 4.55 7.26 -3.59
CA CYS A 173 5.48 7.73 -2.57
C CYS A 173 5.96 9.16 -2.84
N LYS A 174 6.33 9.46 -4.10
CA LYS A 174 6.76 10.82 -4.49
C LYS A 174 5.64 11.85 -4.30
N ALA A 175 4.42 11.52 -4.72
CA ALA A 175 3.26 12.41 -4.54
C ALA A 175 2.97 12.65 -3.05
N ARG A 176 3.09 11.62 -2.22
CA ARG A 176 2.86 11.71 -0.78
C ARG A 176 3.94 12.53 -0.07
N ASP A 177 5.20 12.35 -0.45
CA ASP A 177 6.33 13.13 0.07
C ASP A 177 6.20 14.61 -0.32
N ALA A 178 5.84 14.90 -1.57
CA ALA A 178 5.61 16.27 -2.03
C ALA A 178 4.45 16.94 -1.27
N LEU A 179 3.36 16.21 -1.02
CA LEU A 179 2.24 16.71 -0.23
C LEU A 179 2.63 17.00 1.22
N ALA A 180 3.41 16.11 1.84
CA ALA A 180 3.90 16.30 3.20
C ALA A 180 4.82 17.54 3.30
N ALA A 181 5.72 17.72 2.33
CA ALA A 181 6.60 18.89 2.25
C ALA A 181 5.82 20.20 2.07
N ALA A 182 4.82 20.21 1.16
CA ALA A 182 3.97 21.38 0.95
C ALA A 182 3.14 21.75 2.19
N THR A 183 2.63 20.74 2.91
CA THR A 183 1.87 20.95 4.15
C THR A 183 2.75 21.52 5.26
N ALA A 184 3.98 21.00 5.40
CA ALA A 184 4.94 21.53 6.37
C ALA A 184 5.35 22.98 6.06
N ALA A 185 5.55 23.31 4.78
CA ALA A 185 5.86 24.67 4.34
C ALA A 185 4.71 25.65 4.62
N ALA A 186 3.45 25.22 4.39
CA ALA A 186 2.27 26.04 4.71
C ALA A 186 2.15 26.30 6.23
N ALA A 187 2.35 25.28 7.06
CA ALA A 187 2.31 25.42 8.52
C ALA A 187 3.41 26.35 9.05
N ALA A 188 4.62 26.31 8.47
CA ALA A 188 5.72 27.20 8.82
C ALA A 188 5.40 28.67 8.46
N GLY A 189 4.82 28.92 7.28
CA GLY A 189 4.42 30.27 6.85
C GLY A 189 3.28 30.86 7.69
N GLU A 190 2.34 30.03 8.16
CA GLU A 190 1.29 30.47 9.10
C GLU A 190 1.87 30.84 10.48
N GLN A 191 2.92 30.14 10.93
CA GLN A 191 3.57 30.41 12.21
C GLN A 191 4.41 31.70 12.17
N GLU A 192 5.17 31.93 11.08
CA GLU A 192 5.91 33.19 10.88
C GLU A 192 4.97 34.41 10.78
N ASN A 193 3.82 34.27 10.09
CA ASN A 193 2.85 35.37 9.97
C ASN A 193 2.14 35.68 11.30
N LYS A 194 1.96 34.67 12.15
CA LYS A 194 1.38 34.83 13.49
C LYS A 194 2.36 35.47 14.47
N GLU A 195 3.64 35.07 14.43
CA GLU A 195 4.70 35.71 15.22
C GLU A 195 4.96 37.15 14.80
N ALA A 196 4.87 37.48 13.51
CA ALA A 196 4.94 38.85 13.01
C ALA A 196 3.77 39.73 13.50
N ALA A 197 2.54 39.19 13.47
CA ALA A 197 1.36 39.89 13.94
C ALA A 197 1.38 40.15 15.47
N ASP A 198 1.85 39.19 16.27
CA ASP A 198 1.97 39.34 17.73
C ASP A 198 3.07 40.36 18.12
N GLN A 199 4.16 40.42 17.34
CA GLN A 199 5.21 41.44 17.51
C GLN A 199 4.74 42.85 17.11
N GLU A 200 3.88 42.96 16.10
CA GLU A 200 3.32 44.23 15.64
C GLU A 200 2.24 44.74 16.61
N ALA A 201 1.38 43.87 17.16
CA ALA A 201 0.41 44.20 18.21
C ALA A 201 1.10 44.69 19.50
N SER A 202 2.19 44.05 19.90
CA SER A 202 2.98 44.44 21.08
C SER A 202 3.70 45.79 20.93
N LYS A 203 3.86 46.29 19.69
CA LYS A 203 4.46 47.60 19.40
C LYS A 203 3.45 48.75 19.37
N VAL A 204 2.16 48.46 19.27
CA VAL A 204 1.09 49.48 19.21
C VAL A 204 0.58 49.84 20.60
N GLU A 205 0.81 49.00 21.61
CA GLU A 205 0.42 49.22 23.01
C GLU A 205 1.51 49.88 23.89
N ALA A 206 2.66 50.25 23.31
CA ALA A 206 3.78 50.93 23.99
C ALA A 206 3.99 52.34 23.44
#